data_AF-A0A9P1BT03-F1
#
_entry.id   AF-A0A9P1BT03-F1
#
_cell.length_a   1.000
_cell.length_b   1.000
_cell.length_c   1.000
_cell.angle_alpha   90.00
_cell.angle_beta   90.00
_cell.angle_gamma   90.00
#
_symmetry.space_group_name_H-M   'P 1'
#
loop_
_entity.id
_entity.type
_entity.pdbx_description
1 polymer ?
#
loop_
_entity_poly.entity_id
_entity_poly.type
_entity_poly.pdbx_seq_one_letter_code
_entity_poly.pdbx_strand_id
1 'polypeptide(L)'
;MAKEVPQKWTLKVSYQKEVRRLRDWPCDDSVSYETLKQSVLNLFDLEDVGQTLKYMRDEGQDGQECPLTSETLHAALETATAGLLRVTIVAEQDEKPETVQENGRSHDNLGSEISQDPPLNAAEPDTLQAAGTEPHVGQEGNSYYEGWNRFKEQVVTDFRSNYQDMRGALVRDEEDTNRGRQVAGHVAGFTAGVCATARLIPLHGTKLAARSIATAAQFPAPADRENQIVDPPPAEPAGEVDRFKQQVFQDFETGRSEIQSAFGYFVGSAEAADSAESHQNTAQRPRIGKDVIPAVASTIAGLTVATTLVPLRATRLAIASLAKPDVLPGSDVPDGINQSSQSEGVSSS
;
A
#
# COMPACT_ATOMS: atom_id res chain seq x y z
N MET A 1 36.39 30.32 -36.73
CA MET A 1 35.61 29.06 -36.63
C MET A 1 35.39 28.81 -35.15
N ALA A 2 34.16 29.00 -34.66
CA ALA A 2 33.83 28.69 -33.28
C ALA A 2 33.86 27.15 -33.15
N LYS A 3 34.62 26.63 -32.17
CA LYS A 3 34.53 25.22 -31.80
C LYS A 3 33.20 25.04 -31.08
N GLU A 4 32.27 24.28 -31.67
CA GLU A 4 31.09 23.83 -30.95
C GLU A 4 31.56 22.98 -29.78
N VAL A 5 31.13 23.35 -28.57
CA VAL A 5 31.42 22.55 -27.38
C VAL A 5 30.58 21.29 -27.48
N PRO A 6 31.18 20.09 -27.42
CA PRO A 6 30.41 18.86 -27.49
C PRO A 6 29.38 18.86 -26.36
N GLN A 7 28.11 18.71 -26.74
CA GLN A 7 27.02 18.65 -25.80
C GLN A 7 27.19 17.39 -24.94
N LYS A 8 27.11 17.56 -23.62
CA LYS A 8 27.20 16.46 -22.66
C LYS A 8 25.84 16.20 -22.04
N TRP A 9 25.54 14.92 -21.84
CA TRP A 9 24.30 14.43 -21.27
C TRP A 9 24.57 13.65 -19.98
N THR A 10 23.58 13.68 -19.09
CA THR A 10 23.47 12.75 -17.97
C THR A 10 22.53 11.63 -18.37
N LEU A 11 22.99 10.38 -18.29
CA LEU A 11 22.13 9.21 -18.48
C LEU A 11 21.55 8.82 -17.12
N LYS A 12 20.22 8.67 -17.04
CA LYS A 12 19.52 8.04 -15.91
C LYS A 12 19.01 6.70 -16.39
N VAL A 13 19.63 5.64 -15.92
CA VAL A 13 19.41 4.28 -16.42
C VAL A 13 18.69 3.45 -15.37
N SER A 14 17.60 2.78 -15.76
CA SER A 14 16.83 1.85 -14.92
C SER A 14 16.94 0.41 -15.39
N TYR A 15 17.16 -0.52 -14.45
CA TYR A 15 17.16 -1.97 -14.67
C TYR A 15 16.68 -2.69 -13.40
N GLN A 16 15.72 -3.62 -13.51
CA GLN A 16 15.20 -4.42 -12.38
C GLN A 16 14.86 -3.61 -11.10
N LYS A 17 14.25 -2.43 -11.25
CA LYS A 17 13.93 -1.46 -10.16
C LYS A 17 15.14 -0.73 -9.56
N GLU A 18 16.36 -1.04 -9.97
CA GLU A 18 17.54 -0.27 -9.65
C GLU A 18 17.72 0.89 -10.64
N VAL A 19 18.19 2.03 -10.16
CA VAL A 19 18.43 3.24 -10.97
C VAL A 19 19.84 3.74 -10.75
N ARG A 20 20.63 3.82 -11.82
CA ARG A 20 22.00 4.37 -11.82
C ARG A 20 22.08 5.61 -12.71
N ARG A 21 23.11 6.44 -12.50
CA ARG A 21 23.34 7.65 -13.29
C ARG A 21 24.77 7.73 -13.77
N LEU A 22 24.94 8.01 -15.06
CA LEU A 22 26.22 8.35 -15.66
C LEU A 22 26.19 9.83 -16.05
N ARG A 23 27.14 10.61 -15.55
CA ARG A 23 27.27 12.04 -15.88
C ARG A 23 28.28 12.22 -17.00
N ASP A 24 28.16 13.34 -17.70
CA ASP A 24 29.14 13.79 -18.68
C ASP A 24 29.37 12.81 -19.85
N TRP A 25 28.32 12.09 -20.25
CA TRP A 25 28.33 11.22 -21.44
C TRP A 25 28.11 12.07 -22.71
N PRO A 26 28.74 11.75 -23.86
CA PRO A 26 29.75 10.71 -24.05
C PRO A 26 31.08 11.05 -23.39
N CYS A 27 31.81 10.03 -22.92
CA CYS A 27 33.15 10.21 -22.36
C CYS A 27 34.17 10.66 -23.42
N ASP A 28 33.95 10.25 -24.67
CA ASP A 28 34.72 10.62 -25.86
C ASP A 28 33.90 11.55 -26.76
N ASP A 29 34.52 12.17 -27.77
CA ASP A 29 33.84 13.09 -28.69
C ASP A 29 32.86 12.39 -29.68
N SER A 30 32.71 11.07 -29.62
CA SER A 30 31.82 10.30 -30.50
C SER A 30 30.54 9.83 -29.81
N VAL A 31 29.42 10.42 -30.21
CA VAL A 31 28.07 9.97 -29.87
C VAL A 31 27.70 8.81 -30.81
N SER A 32 27.70 7.58 -30.31
CA SER A 32 27.22 6.43 -31.07
C SER A 32 26.34 5.53 -30.20
N TYR A 33 25.48 4.74 -30.84
CA TYR A 33 24.61 3.80 -30.12
C TYR A 33 25.43 2.75 -29.39
N GLU A 34 26.50 2.25 -30.00
CA GLU A 34 27.40 1.26 -29.38
C GLU A 34 28.08 1.80 -28.12
N THR A 35 28.58 3.05 -28.15
CA THR A 35 29.20 3.66 -26.97
C THR A 35 28.19 3.94 -25.87
N LEU A 36 26.95 4.33 -26.23
CA LEU A 36 25.85 4.46 -25.28
C LEU A 36 25.51 3.12 -24.65
N LYS A 37 25.29 2.08 -25.47
CA LYS A 37 24.89 0.75 -25.04
C LYS A 37 25.95 0.14 -24.10
N GLN A 38 27.22 0.20 -24.48
CA GLN A 38 28.32 -0.27 -23.64
C GLN A 38 28.38 0.50 -22.31
N SER A 39 28.23 1.82 -22.33
CA SER A 39 28.23 2.65 -21.11
C SER A 39 27.07 2.29 -20.18
N VAL A 40 25.89 2.05 -20.75
CA VAL A 40 24.67 1.65 -20.05
C VAL A 40 24.80 0.26 -19.43
N LEU A 41 25.34 -0.72 -20.15
CA LEU A 41 25.55 -2.07 -19.65
C LEU A 41 26.64 -2.13 -18.57
N ASN A 42 27.74 -1.40 -18.77
CA ASN A 42 28.83 -1.28 -17.78
C ASN A 42 28.35 -0.68 -16.46
N LEU A 43 27.30 0.17 -16.46
CA LEU A 43 26.75 0.69 -15.21
C LEU A 43 26.18 -0.42 -14.32
N PHE A 44 25.79 -1.57 -14.86
CA PHE A 44 25.15 -2.67 -14.11
C PHE A 44 25.93 -3.98 -14.19
N ASP A 45 27.18 -3.94 -14.70
CA ASP A 45 28.02 -5.13 -14.89
C ASP A 45 27.33 -6.21 -15.75
N LEU A 46 26.58 -5.78 -16.77
CA LEU A 46 25.83 -6.67 -17.67
C LEU A 46 26.65 -7.01 -18.93
N GLU A 47 26.54 -8.25 -19.40
CA GLU A 47 27.05 -8.68 -20.71
C GLU A 47 26.07 -8.29 -21.82
N ASP A 48 26.57 -8.03 -23.04
CA ASP A 48 25.74 -7.70 -24.21
C ASP A 48 25.10 -8.94 -24.84
N VAL A 49 24.13 -9.53 -24.14
CA VAL A 49 23.40 -10.72 -24.59
C VAL A 49 21.90 -10.51 -24.40
N GLY A 50 21.23 -10.07 -25.47
CA GLY A 50 19.76 -10.01 -25.53
C GLY A 50 19.12 -8.85 -24.77
N GLN A 51 19.87 -7.82 -24.38
CA GLN A 51 19.27 -6.63 -23.79
C GLN A 51 18.83 -5.64 -24.86
N THR A 52 17.57 -5.22 -24.77
CA THR A 52 17.06 -4.08 -25.53
C THR A 52 17.03 -2.84 -24.66
N LEU A 53 17.34 -1.70 -25.25
CA LEU A 53 17.25 -0.42 -24.56
C LEU A 53 15.97 0.29 -24.99
N LYS A 54 15.30 0.94 -24.05
CA LYS A 54 14.18 1.84 -24.30
C LYS A 54 14.51 3.23 -23.76
N TYR A 55 13.98 4.27 -24.37
CA TYR A 55 14.04 5.63 -23.82
C TYR A 55 12.63 6.15 -23.54
N MET A 56 12.49 7.02 -22.54
CA MET A 56 11.21 7.67 -22.27
C MET A 56 11.12 8.98 -23.04
N ARG A 57 10.03 9.14 -23.79
CA ARG A 57 9.65 10.40 -24.41
C ARG A 57 8.68 11.14 -23.50
N ASP A 58 9.02 12.38 -23.13
CA ASP A 58 8.21 13.24 -22.26
C ASP A 58 6.99 13.83 -23.04
N GLU A 59 6.13 12.98 -23.60
CA GLU A 59 4.84 13.36 -24.17
C GLU A 59 3.72 13.13 -23.13
N GLY A 60 3.56 14.08 -22.19
CA GLY A 60 2.44 14.09 -21.23
C GLY A 60 2.74 13.45 -19.86
N GLN A 61 1.69 13.08 -19.12
CA GLN A 61 1.79 12.57 -17.74
C GLN A 61 2.35 11.13 -17.65
N ASP A 62 2.22 10.35 -18.72
CA ASP A 62 2.46 8.90 -18.68
C ASP A 62 3.73 8.43 -19.38
N GLY A 63 4.53 9.33 -19.98
CA GLY A 63 5.86 9.06 -20.54
C GLY A 63 5.94 7.81 -21.45
N GLN A 64 5.83 7.99 -22.77
CA GLN A 64 5.86 6.84 -23.69
C GLN A 64 7.26 6.21 -23.75
N GLU A 65 7.35 4.90 -23.52
CA GLU A 65 8.57 4.13 -23.76
C GLU A 65 8.73 3.82 -25.26
N CYS A 66 9.88 4.18 -25.83
CA CYS A 66 10.22 3.91 -27.23
C CYS A 66 11.49 3.07 -27.32
N PRO A 67 11.61 2.16 -28.29
CA PRO A 67 12.84 1.39 -28.49
C PRO A 67 14.00 2.32 -28.86
N LEU A 68 15.13 2.15 -28.17
CA LEU A 68 16.36 2.86 -28.43
C LEU A 68 17.24 2.00 -29.34
N THR A 69 17.38 2.43 -30.58
CA THR A 69 18.19 1.80 -31.63
C THR A 69 19.19 2.81 -32.18
N SER A 70 20.08 2.38 -33.08
CA SER A 70 20.98 3.30 -33.79
C SER A 70 20.25 4.40 -34.55
N GLU A 71 19.06 4.11 -35.06
CA GLU A 71 18.23 5.06 -35.83
C GLU A 71 17.47 6.03 -34.94
N THR A 72 17.03 5.59 -33.75
CA THR A 72 16.24 6.43 -32.84
C THR A 72 17.09 7.22 -31.84
N LEU A 73 18.41 6.99 -31.79
CA LEU A 73 19.32 7.67 -30.86
C LEU A 73 19.24 9.20 -30.94
N HIS A 74 19.22 9.77 -32.15
CA HIS A 74 19.15 11.22 -32.32
C HIS A 74 17.86 11.80 -31.73
N ALA A 75 16.72 11.20 -32.06
CA ALA A 75 15.43 11.59 -31.51
C ALA A 75 15.39 11.44 -29.98
N ALA A 76 15.98 10.38 -29.43
CA ALA A 76 16.10 10.19 -27.99
C ALA A 76 16.90 11.33 -27.34
N LEU A 77 18.03 11.75 -27.93
CA LEU A 77 18.83 12.86 -27.43
C LEU A 77 18.12 14.21 -27.51
N GLU A 78 17.30 14.44 -28.54
CA GLU A 78 16.46 15.64 -28.66
C GLU A 78 15.37 15.69 -27.58
N THR A 79 14.85 14.53 -27.17
CA THR A 79 13.85 14.45 -26.09
C THR A 79 14.45 14.63 -24.69
N ALA A 80 15.78 14.65 -24.56
CA ALA A 80 16.46 14.78 -23.27
C ALA A 80 16.22 16.17 -22.66
N THR A 81 15.40 16.24 -21.63
CA THR A 81 15.09 17.49 -20.93
C THR A 81 16.25 17.90 -20.01
N ALA A 82 16.75 19.13 -20.16
CA ALA A 82 17.89 19.66 -19.40
C ALA A 82 19.16 18.78 -19.48
N GLY A 83 19.39 18.12 -20.63
CA GLY A 83 20.53 17.23 -20.82
C GLY A 83 20.42 15.90 -20.06
N LEU A 84 19.22 15.52 -19.58
CA LEU A 84 18.98 14.24 -18.93
C LEU A 84 18.27 13.27 -19.89
N LEU A 85 18.98 12.21 -20.30
CA LEU A 85 18.39 11.11 -21.07
C LEU A 85 17.97 9.98 -20.13
N ARG A 86 16.72 9.54 -20.21
CA ARG A 86 16.17 8.43 -19.42
C ARG A 86 16.16 7.16 -20.24
N VAL A 87 16.86 6.14 -19.77
CA VAL A 87 17.03 4.86 -20.48
C VAL A 87 16.58 3.71 -19.57
N THR A 88 15.82 2.76 -20.10
CA THR A 88 15.43 1.53 -19.41
C THR A 88 16.05 0.34 -20.13
N ILE A 89 16.68 -0.56 -19.39
CA ILE A 89 17.20 -1.83 -19.90
C ILE A 89 16.10 -2.89 -19.75
N VAL A 90 15.76 -3.57 -20.84
CA VAL A 90 14.80 -4.68 -20.86
C VAL A 90 15.53 -5.95 -21.29
N ALA A 91 15.47 -7.00 -20.48
CA ALA A 91 16.05 -8.30 -20.80
C ALA A 91 15.08 -9.10 -21.68
N GLU A 92 15.58 -9.76 -22.74
CA GLU A 92 14.79 -10.59 -23.66
C GLU A 92 13.92 -11.65 -22.95
N GLN A 93 14.37 -12.14 -21.80
CA GLN A 93 13.68 -13.22 -21.07
C GLN A 93 12.41 -12.79 -20.32
N ASP A 94 12.19 -11.49 -20.13
CA ASP A 94 11.02 -10.98 -19.41
C ASP A 94 9.84 -10.63 -20.33
N GLU A 95 10.01 -10.69 -21.66
CA GLU A 95 8.88 -10.70 -22.58
C GLU A 95 8.21 -12.08 -22.57
N LYS A 96 7.53 -12.37 -21.45
CA LYS A 96 6.44 -13.34 -21.48
C LYS A 96 5.49 -12.85 -22.58
N PRO A 97 5.32 -13.59 -23.69
CA PRO A 97 4.54 -13.11 -24.82
C PRO A 97 3.20 -12.68 -24.27
N GLU A 98 2.90 -11.38 -24.35
CA GLU A 98 1.56 -10.89 -24.07
C GLU A 98 0.68 -11.71 -25.00
N THR A 99 -0.13 -12.59 -24.40
CA THR A 99 -1.12 -13.36 -25.10
C THR A 99 -2.05 -12.34 -25.72
N VAL A 100 -1.78 -11.98 -26.98
CA VAL A 100 -2.68 -11.22 -27.83
C VAL A 100 -3.95 -12.06 -27.83
N GLN A 101 -4.92 -11.66 -27.00
CA GLN A 101 -6.29 -12.10 -27.17
C GLN A 101 -6.74 -11.51 -28.50
N GLU A 102 -6.45 -12.27 -29.55
CA GLU A 102 -7.05 -12.14 -30.87
C GLU A 102 -8.54 -12.31 -30.64
N ASN A 103 -9.21 -11.18 -30.42
CA ASN A 103 -10.65 -11.09 -30.27
C ASN A 103 -11.23 -11.33 -31.67
N GLY A 104 -11.24 -12.59 -32.09
CA GLY A 104 -11.86 -13.08 -33.31
C GLY A 104 -13.36 -12.84 -33.22
N ARG A 105 -13.80 -11.69 -33.74
CA ARG A 105 -15.21 -11.41 -34.00
C ARG A 105 -15.40 -11.10 -35.48
N SER A 106 -15.14 -12.10 -36.31
CA SER A 106 -15.78 -12.21 -37.63
C SER A 106 -17.12 -12.92 -37.43
N HIS A 107 -18.19 -12.14 -37.21
CA HIS A 107 -19.54 -12.64 -37.43
C HIS A 107 -19.82 -12.55 -38.92
N ASP A 108 -19.62 -13.66 -39.62
CA ASP A 108 -20.19 -13.86 -40.94
C ASP A 108 -21.71 -13.94 -40.83
N ASN A 109 -22.34 -13.05 -41.58
CA ASN A 109 -23.78 -12.91 -41.71
C ASN A 109 -24.25 -13.89 -42.80
N LEU A 110 -24.78 -15.05 -42.40
CA LEU A 110 -25.43 -16.01 -43.29
C LEU A 110 -26.94 -15.95 -43.08
N GLY A 111 -27.61 -15.23 -43.97
CA GLY A 111 -29.05 -15.35 -44.20
C GLY A 111 -29.29 -16.23 -45.42
N SER A 112 -29.88 -17.41 -45.21
CA SER A 112 -30.64 -18.19 -46.20
C SER A 112 -31.28 -19.37 -45.44
N GLU A 113 -32.55 -19.29 -45.05
CA GLU A 113 -33.74 -19.79 -45.78
C GLU A 113 -34.05 -21.30 -45.63
N ILE A 114 -35.32 -21.56 -45.27
CA ILE A 114 -36.17 -22.72 -45.63
C ILE A 114 -36.33 -23.89 -44.62
N SER A 115 -37.59 -23.98 -44.14
CA SER A 115 -38.48 -25.15 -43.90
C SER A 115 -37.93 -26.47 -43.36
N GLN A 116 -38.56 -27.06 -42.34
CA GLN A 116 -39.79 -27.89 -42.40
C GLN A 116 -40.14 -28.45 -41.00
N ASP A 117 -41.44 -28.67 -40.78
CA ASP A 117 -42.11 -29.14 -39.55
C ASP A 117 -42.00 -30.69 -39.32
N PRO A 118 -42.54 -31.25 -38.21
CA PRO A 118 -41.99 -32.39 -37.43
C PRO A 118 -42.58 -33.78 -37.79
N PRO A 119 -42.21 -34.88 -37.07
CA PRO A 119 -43.07 -35.30 -35.95
C PRO A 119 -42.38 -36.06 -34.78
N LEU A 120 -43.10 -36.04 -33.64
CA LEU A 120 -43.23 -37.04 -32.57
C LEU A 120 -42.32 -38.29 -32.61
N ASN A 121 -41.59 -38.51 -31.50
CA ASN A 121 -41.55 -39.83 -30.88
C ASN A 121 -41.18 -39.77 -29.40
N ALA A 122 -41.94 -40.55 -28.63
CA ALA A 122 -41.79 -40.80 -27.22
C ALA A 122 -40.60 -41.72 -26.93
N ALA A 123 -39.89 -41.47 -25.83
CA ALA A 123 -39.48 -42.48 -24.85
C ALA A 123 -38.57 -41.81 -23.81
N GLU A 124 -39.05 -41.75 -22.57
CA GLU A 124 -38.20 -41.67 -21.39
C GLU A 124 -37.29 -42.91 -21.34
N PRO A 125 -36.05 -42.77 -20.85
CA PRO A 125 -35.78 -43.50 -19.63
C PRO A 125 -34.99 -42.66 -18.61
N ASP A 126 -35.54 -42.71 -17.39
CA ASP A 126 -34.87 -42.63 -16.10
C ASP A 126 -33.37 -42.96 -16.19
N THR A 127 -32.53 -41.92 -16.10
CA THR A 127 -31.09 -42.08 -15.92
C THR A 127 -30.71 -41.41 -14.61
N LEU A 128 -30.38 -42.27 -13.65
CA LEU A 128 -29.86 -41.97 -12.32
C LEU A 128 -28.88 -40.80 -12.35
N GLN A 129 -29.22 -39.72 -11.63
CA GLN A 129 -28.33 -38.65 -11.22
C GLN A 129 -27.19 -39.24 -10.39
N ALA A 130 -26.12 -39.65 -11.05
CA ALA A 130 -24.81 -39.68 -10.44
C ALA A 130 -24.37 -38.23 -10.26
N ALA A 131 -24.15 -37.84 -9.01
CA ALA A 131 -23.52 -36.58 -8.63
C ALA A 131 -22.10 -36.54 -9.22
N GLY A 132 -22.00 -36.10 -10.46
CA GLY A 132 -20.75 -35.70 -11.10
C GLY A 132 -20.35 -34.34 -10.54
N THR A 133 -19.50 -34.35 -9.52
CA THR A 133 -18.75 -33.17 -9.12
C THR A 133 -17.78 -32.85 -10.26
N GLU A 134 -18.21 -32.03 -11.21
CA GLU A 134 -17.30 -31.48 -12.21
C GLU A 134 -16.23 -30.67 -11.47
N PRO A 135 -14.94 -30.97 -11.65
CA PRO A 135 -13.89 -30.16 -11.08
C PRO A 135 -13.90 -28.82 -11.85
N HIS A 136 -14.44 -27.78 -11.22
CA HIS A 136 -14.31 -26.38 -11.64
C HIS A 136 -12.83 -25.97 -11.61
N VAL A 137 -12.07 -26.41 -12.60
CA VAL A 137 -10.71 -25.97 -12.89
C VAL A 137 -10.84 -24.82 -13.87
N GLY A 138 -10.86 -23.59 -13.38
CA GLY A 138 -10.88 -22.46 -14.30
C GLY A 138 -11.20 -21.08 -13.76
N GLN A 139 -10.79 -20.70 -12.55
CA GLN A 139 -10.90 -19.28 -12.15
C GLN A 139 -9.97 -18.81 -11.01
N GLU A 140 -8.81 -19.44 -10.82
CA GLU A 140 -7.92 -19.09 -9.69
C GLU A 140 -6.95 -17.90 -9.97
N GLY A 141 -6.87 -17.42 -11.21
CA GLY A 141 -5.90 -16.38 -11.60
C GLY A 141 -6.21 -14.94 -11.14
N ASN A 142 -7.43 -14.64 -10.70
CA ASN A 142 -7.84 -13.25 -10.43
C ASN A 142 -7.81 -12.83 -8.95
N SER A 143 -7.69 -13.77 -8.01
CA SER A 143 -7.84 -13.45 -6.57
C SER A 143 -6.71 -12.58 -6.01
N TYR A 144 -5.49 -12.73 -6.53
CA TYR A 144 -4.34 -11.93 -6.10
C TYR A 144 -4.48 -10.45 -6.50
N TYR A 145 -4.84 -10.20 -7.75
CA TYR A 145 -5.05 -8.85 -8.26
C TYR A 145 -6.20 -8.15 -7.55
N GLU A 146 -7.29 -8.88 -7.27
CA GLU A 146 -8.40 -8.36 -6.50
C GLU A 146 -7.98 -8.00 -5.06
N GLY A 147 -7.24 -8.87 -4.38
CA GLY A 147 -6.70 -8.60 -3.04
C GLY A 147 -5.73 -7.42 -2.99
N TRP A 148 -4.88 -7.28 -4.00
CA TRP A 148 -3.95 -6.15 -4.13
C TRP A 148 -4.67 -4.83 -4.40
N ASN A 149 -5.70 -4.84 -5.24
CA ASN A 149 -6.50 -3.65 -5.52
C ASN A 149 -7.28 -3.18 -4.29
N ARG A 150 -7.93 -4.10 -3.55
CA ARG A 150 -8.57 -3.77 -2.27
C ARG A 150 -7.58 -3.19 -1.26
N PHE A 151 -6.37 -3.76 -1.18
CA PHE A 151 -5.32 -3.22 -0.32
C PHE A 151 -4.92 -1.79 -0.72
N LYS A 152 -4.69 -1.52 -2.01
CA LYS A 152 -4.39 -0.16 -2.49
C LYS A 152 -5.51 0.83 -2.13
N GLU A 153 -6.76 0.44 -2.36
CA GLU A 153 -7.92 1.27 -2.01
C GLU A 153 -7.99 1.55 -0.51
N GLN A 154 -7.73 0.56 0.32
CA GLN A 154 -7.65 0.70 1.77
C GLN A 154 -6.54 1.68 2.18
N VAL A 155 -5.33 1.53 1.65
CA VAL A 155 -4.19 2.42 1.93
C VAL A 155 -4.49 3.87 1.53
N VAL A 156 -5.11 4.08 0.37
CA VAL A 156 -5.50 5.43 -0.10
C VAL A 156 -6.58 6.03 0.79
N THR A 157 -7.55 5.22 1.21
CA THR A 157 -8.65 5.63 2.09
C THR A 157 -8.10 6.03 3.47
N ASP A 158 -7.24 5.19 4.05
CA ASP A 158 -6.62 5.43 5.35
C ASP A 158 -5.67 6.63 5.32
N PHE A 159 -4.91 6.82 4.24
CA PHE A 159 -4.11 8.03 4.03
C PHE A 159 -4.98 9.28 4.06
N ARG A 160 -6.05 9.28 3.24
CA ARG A 160 -6.93 10.45 3.08
C ARG A 160 -7.64 10.78 4.38
N SER A 161 -8.13 9.77 5.09
CA SER A 161 -8.79 9.92 6.39
C SER A 161 -7.84 10.52 7.43
N ASN A 162 -6.64 9.95 7.58
CA ASN A 162 -5.64 10.46 8.53
C ASN A 162 -5.13 11.87 8.18
N TYR A 163 -4.98 12.15 6.88
CA TYR A 163 -4.62 13.47 6.38
C TYR A 163 -5.68 14.51 6.76
N GLN A 164 -6.96 14.20 6.54
CA GLN A 164 -8.07 15.09 6.86
C GLN A 164 -8.24 15.30 8.37
N ASP A 165 -8.12 14.24 9.17
CA ASP A 165 -8.22 14.30 10.64
C ASP A 165 -7.14 15.22 11.24
N MET A 166 -5.87 15.04 10.84
CA MET A 166 -4.78 15.88 11.35
C MET A 166 -4.77 17.29 10.77
N ARG A 167 -5.23 17.47 9.53
CA ARG A 167 -5.43 18.79 8.96
C ARG A 167 -6.53 19.54 9.71
N GLY A 168 -7.66 18.89 9.98
CA GLY A 168 -8.77 19.47 10.74
C GLY A 168 -8.41 19.81 12.19
N ALA A 169 -7.58 18.98 12.84
CA ALA A 169 -7.12 19.24 14.20
C ALA A 169 -6.27 20.52 14.34
N LEU A 170 -5.60 20.95 13.27
CA LEU A 170 -4.70 22.11 13.26
C LEU A 170 -5.30 23.35 12.57
N VAL A 171 -6.29 23.15 11.70
CA VAL A 171 -7.08 24.21 11.07
C VAL A 171 -8.41 24.31 11.83
N ARG A 172 -8.38 24.99 12.98
CA ARG A 172 -9.59 25.29 13.75
C ARG A 172 -10.22 26.57 13.21
N ASP A 173 -11.49 26.49 12.80
CA ASP A 173 -12.45 27.50 12.29
C ASP A 173 -11.93 28.74 11.53
N GLU A 174 -12.63 29.07 10.44
CA GLU A 174 -12.25 29.98 9.34
C GLU A 174 -11.81 31.42 9.70
N GLU A 175 -11.87 31.83 10.97
CA GLU A 175 -11.49 33.18 11.40
C GLU A 175 -9.99 33.37 11.69
N ASP A 176 -9.23 32.29 11.86
CA ASP A 176 -7.80 32.39 12.17
C ASP A 176 -6.94 32.56 10.89
N THR A 177 -6.71 33.82 10.49
CA THR A 177 -5.88 34.23 9.34
C THR A 177 -4.37 33.89 9.47
N ASN A 178 -3.98 33.11 10.48
CA ASN A 178 -2.58 32.74 10.70
C ASN A 178 -2.11 31.72 9.66
N ARG A 179 -1.55 32.24 8.55
CA ARG A 179 -0.90 31.48 7.46
C ARG A 179 0.07 30.40 7.98
N GLY A 180 0.73 30.63 9.11
CA GLY A 180 1.61 29.65 9.76
C GLY A 180 0.88 28.38 10.24
N ARG A 181 -0.32 28.51 10.80
CA ARG A 181 -1.13 27.35 11.24
C ARG A 181 -1.64 26.52 10.08
N GLN A 182 -2.04 27.16 8.98
CA GLN A 182 -2.46 26.45 7.77
C GLN A 182 -1.32 25.61 7.17
N VAL A 183 -0.12 26.18 7.06
CA VAL A 183 1.06 25.45 6.58
C VAL A 183 1.41 24.30 7.52
N ALA A 184 1.38 24.53 8.84
CA ALA A 184 1.60 23.47 9.83
C ALA A 184 0.56 22.34 9.73
N GLY A 185 -0.72 22.67 9.53
CA GLY A 185 -1.78 21.69 9.32
C GLY A 185 -1.59 20.84 8.06
N HIS A 186 -1.14 21.44 6.96
CA HIS A 186 -0.82 20.71 5.73
C HIS A 186 0.37 19.77 5.89
N VAL A 187 1.46 20.24 6.50
CA VAL A 187 2.65 19.41 6.73
C VAL A 187 2.33 18.27 7.69
N ALA A 188 1.67 18.56 8.81
CA ALA A 188 1.31 17.54 9.78
C ALA A 188 0.34 16.50 9.20
N GLY A 189 -0.67 16.94 8.44
CA GLY A 189 -1.59 16.03 7.74
C GLY A 189 -0.86 15.13 6.76
N PHE A 190 0.05 15.69 5.95
CA PHE A 190 0.81 14.92 4.98
C PHE A 190 1.75 13.91 5.65
N THR A 191 2.52 14.35 6.65
CA THR A 191 3.42 13.46 7.42
C THR A 191 2.64 12.34 8.10
N ALA A 192 1.49 12.63 8.70
CA ALA A 192 0.65 11.63 9.33
C ALA A 192 0.09 10.61 8.34
N GLY A 193 -0.37 11.08 7.17
CA GLY A 193 -0.78 10.20 6.08
C GLY A 193 0.34 9.26 5.64
N VAL A 194 1.54 9.80 5.39
CA VAL A 194 2.71 9.00 4.97
C VAL A 194 3.11 8.00 6.05
N CYS A 195 3.12 8.40 7.32
CA CYS A 195 3.41 7.49 8.42
C CYS A 195 2.35 6.39 8.56
N ALA A 196 1.06 6.68 8.30
CA ALA A 196 0.01 5.66 8.34
C ALA A 196 0.17 4.64 7.21
N THR A 197 0.45 5.09 5.97
CA THR A 197 0.60 4.17 4.83
C THR A 197 1.88 3.35 4.91
N ALA A 198 2.99 3.95 5.36
CA ALA A 198 4.25 3.25 5.56
C ALA A 198 4.15 2.10 6.58
N ARG A 199 3.18 2.15 7.51
CA ARG A 199 2.91 1.07 8.47
C ARG A 199 2.10 -0.09 7.90
N LEU A 200 1.14 0.20 7.02
CA LEU A 200 0.25 -0.81 6.45
C LEU A 200 0.94 -1.63 5.36
N ILE A 201 1.91 -1.04 4.65
CA ILE A 201 2.60 -1.71 3.54
C ILE A 201 3.34 -3.00 3.98
N PRO A 202 4.15 -3.00 5.05
CA PRO A 202 4.82 -4.23 5.48
C PRO A 202 3.86 -5.30 6.01
N LEU A 203 2.85 -4.92 6.80
CA LEU A 203 1.89 -5.86 7.41
C LEU A 203 1.00 -6.53 6.36
N HIS A 204 0.38 -5.74 5.49
CA HIS A 204 -0.46 -6.29 4.43
C HIS A 204 0.36 -6.92 3.30
N GLY A 205 1.54 -6.39 3.00
CA GLY A 205 2.46 -6.98 2.02
C GLY A 205 2.88 -8.40 2.43
N THR A 206 3.23 -8.60 3.70
CA THR A 206 3.56 -9.94 4.22
C THR A 206 2.33 -10.85 4.25
N LYS A 207 1.15 -10.36 4.63
CA LYS A 207 -0.10 -11.16 4.60
C LYS A 207 -0.49 -11.59 3.18
N LEU A 208 -0.38 -10.69 2.20
CA LEU A 208 -0.65 -11.01 0.78
C LEU A 208 0.38 -11.98 0.21
N ALA A 209 1.67 -11.81 0.54
CA ALA A 209 2.72 -12.75 0.16
C ALA A 209 2.49 -14.13 0.80
N ALA A 210 2.15 -14.18 2.09
CA ALA A 210 1.84 -15.41 2.80
C ALA A 210 0.63 -16.14 2.19
N ARG A 211 -0.45 -15.40 1.88
CA ARG A 211 -1.64 -15.95 1.21
C ARG A 211 -1.31 -16.46 -0.19
N SER A 212 -0.51 -15.73 -0.97
CA SER A 212 -0.07 -16.15 -2.29
C SER A 212 0.74 -17.45 -2.25
N ILE A 213 1.65 -17.59 -1.29
CA ILE A 213 2.45 -18.81 -1.10
C ILE A 213 1.57 -19.96 -0.62
N ALA A 214 0.64 -19.71 0.32
CA ALA A 214 -0.29 -20.72 0.81
C ALA A 214 -1.20 -21.25 -0.30
N THR A 215 -1.74 -20.36 -1.15
CA THR A 215 -2.53 -20.74 -2.34
C THR A 215 -1.69 -21.53 -3.33
N ALA A 216 -0.46 -21.09 -3.64
CA ALA A 216 0.43 -21.80 -4.57
C ALA A 216 0.82 -23.20 -4.06
N ALA A 217 0.93 -23.37 -2.74
CA ALA A 217 1.23 -24.65 -2.09
C ALA A 217 -0.01 -25.51 -1.81
N GLN A 218 -1.21 -25.10 -2.27
CA GLN A 218 -2.48 -25.78 -2.03
C GLN A 218 -2.78 -26.01 -0.54
N PHE A 219 -2.22 -25.17 0.34
CA PHE A 219 -2.58 -25.22 1.74
C PHE A 219 -4.01 -24.72 1.91
N PRO A 220 -4.86 -25.44 2.66
CA PRO A 220 -6.20 -24.97 2.96
C PRO A 220 -6.07 -23.61 3.63
N ALA A 221 -6.64 -22.58 3.02
CA ALA A 221 -6.70 -21.27 3.64
C ALA A 221 -7.33 -21.46 5.02
N PRO A 222 -6.65 -21.08 6.13
CA PRO A 222 -7.30 -21.08 7.42
C PRO A 222 -8.57 -20.27 7.23
N ALA A 223 -9.71 -20.91 7.50
CA ALA A 223 -10.99 -20.22 7.52
C ALA A 223 -10.75 -18.91 8.24
N ASP A 224 -11.07 -17.78 7.61
CA ASP A 224 -10.94 -16.45 8.20
C ASP A 224 -11.80 -16.48 9.47
N ARG A 225 -11.22 -17.00 10.56
CA ARG A 225 -11.57 -16.66 11.91
C ARG A 225 -11.10 -15.23 11.99
N GLU A 226 -11.94 -14.35 11.44
CA GLU A 226 -12.04 -12.98 11.85
C GLU A 226 -11.97 -13.07 13.37
N ASN A 227 -10.79 -12.79 13.90
CA ASN A 227 -10.62 -12.64 15.32
C ASN A 227 -11.56 -11.49 15.64
N GLN A 228 -12.77 -11.81 16.10
CA GLN A 228 -13.56 -10.90 16.89
C GLN A 228 -12.61 -10.51 18.00
N ILE A 229 -11.96 -9.37 17.83
CA ILE A 229 -11.32 -8.64 18.89
C ILE A 229 -12.45 -8.46 19.89
N VAL A 230 -12.43 -9.27 20.93
CA VAL A 230 -13.35 -9.14 22.05
C VAL A 230 -13.04 -7.76 22.59
N ASP A 231 -13.87 -6.78 22.24
CA ASP A 231 -13.75 -5.43 22.76
C ASP A 231 -13.76 -5.56 24.28
N PRO A 232 -12.64 -5.24 24.97
CA PRO A 232 -12.64 -5.29 26.41
C PRO A 232 -13.74 -4.35 26.91
N PRO A 233 -14.53 -4.75 27.93
CA PRO A 233 -15.61 -3.93 28.44
C PRO A 233 -15.07 -2.53 28.77
N PRO A 234 -15.80 -1.46 28.43
CA PRO A 234 -15.31 -0.09 28.53
C PRO A 234 -15.11 0.27 30.00
N ALA A 235 -13.92 0.01 30.53
CA ALA A 235 -13.44 0.65 31.73
C ALA A 235 -13.15 2.10 31.32
N GLU A 236 -13.97 3.05 31.77
CA GLU A 236 -13.73 4.46 31.48
C GLU A 236 -12.35 4.86 32.02
N PRO A 237 -11.38 5.14 31.14
CA PRO A 237 -10.02 5.42 31.58
C PRO A 237 -9.98 6.79 32.24
N ALA A 238 -9.42 6.85 33.44
CA ALA A 238 -9.39 7.99 34.35
C ALA A 238 -8.60 9.22 33.85
N GLY A 239 -8.15 9.22 32.59
CA GLY A 239 -7.45 10.35 31.97
C GLY A 239 -7.05 10.10 30.52
N GLU A 240 -6.74 11.18 29.82
CA GLU A 240 -6.27 11.16 28.42
C GLU A 240 -4.97 10.35 28.25
N VAL A 241 -4.10 10.38 29.26
CA VAL A 241 -2.84 9.60 29.28
C VAL A 241 -3.11 8.10 29.38
N ASP A 242 -4.13 7.69 30.15
CA ASP A 242 -4.46 6.27 30.30
C ASP A 242 -5.16 5.74 29.04
N ARG A 243 -5.99 6.56 28.38
CA ARG A 243 -6.49 6.27 27.01
C ARG A 243 -5.33 6.03 26.05
N PHE A 244 -4.34 6.92 26.07
CA PHE A 244 -3.18 6.81 25.20
C PHE A 244 -2.40 5.52 25.45
N LYS A 245 -2.11 5.18 26.71
CA LYS A 245 -1.43 3.93 27.07
C LYS A 245 -2.23 2.71 26.61
N GLN A 246 -3.53 2.69 26.86
CA GLN A 246 -4.41 1.60 26.47
C GLN A 246 -4.43 1.43 24.95
N GLN A 247 -4.49 2.54 24.21
CA GLN A 247 -4.49 2.52 22.76
C GLN A 247 -3.14 2.04 22.19
N VAL A 248 -2.00 2.43 22.78
CA VAL A 248 -0.67 1.96 22.34
C VAL A 248 -0.50 0.48 22.63
N PHE A 249 -0.98 0.02 23.80
CA PHE A 249 -0.98 -1.38 24.16
C PHE A 249 -1.83 -2.21 23.20
N GLN A 250 -3.01 -1.72 22.84
CA GLN A 250 -3.90 -2.37 21.88
C GLN A 250 -3.25 -2.47 20.49
N ASP A 251 -2.63 -1.41 19.98
CA ASP A 251 -1.95 -1.47 18.67
C ASP A 251 -0.75 -2.43 18.68
N PHE A 252 -0.02 -2.49 19.79
CA PHE A 252 1.08 -3.44 19.96
C PHE A 252 0.57 -4.88 19.90
N GLU A 253 -0.49 -5.21 20.64
CA GLU A 253 -1.11 -6.53 20.64
C GLU A 253 -1.70 -6.89 19.27
N THR A 254 -2.37 -5.94 18.60
CA THR A 254 -2.89 -6.13 17.23
C THR A 254 -1.74 -6.45 16.27
N GLY A 255 -0.71 -5.61 16.19
CA GLY A 255 0.43 -5.85 15.30
C GLY A 255 1.17 -7.16 15.60
N ARG A 256 1.32 -7.50 16.88
CA ARG A 256 1.89 -8.78 17.32
C ARG A 256 1.03 -9.96 16.84
N SER A 257 -0.28 -9.90 17.02
CA SER A 257 -1.21 -10.98 16.65
C SER A 257 -1.29 -11.19 15.13
N GLU A 258 -1.26 -10.11 14.35
CA GLU A 258 -1.27 -10.18 12.89
C GLU A 258 -0.01 -10.85 12.34
N ILE A 259 1.14 -10.53 12.92
CA ILE A 259 2.41 -11.12 12.50
C ILE A 259 2.51 -12.56 12.96
N GLN A 260 2.07 -12.87 14.18
CA GLN A 260 2.00 -14.25 14.64
C GLN A 260 1.08 -15.09 13.74
N SER A 261 -0.05 -14.54 13.32
CA SER A 261 -0.94 -15.16 12.33
C SER A 261 -0.21 -15.36 11.00
N ALA A 262 0.43 -14.32 10.45
CA ALA A 262 1.21 -14.38 9.20
C ALA A 262 2.31 -15.46 9.25
N PHE A 263 3.07 -15.56 10.34
CA PHE A 263 4.07 -16.62 10.53
C PHE A 263 3.44 -18.01 10.71
N GLY A 264 2.24 -18.10 11.28
CA GLY A 264 1.47 -19.34 11.34
C GLY A 264 1.22 -19.94 9.94
N TYR A 265 1.02 -19.11 8.92
CA TYR A 265 0.92 -19.57 7.53
C TYR A 265 2.24 -20.17 7.01
N PHE A 266 3.40 -19.68 7.46
CA PHE A 266 4.72 -20.12 7.00
C PHE A 266 5.25 -21.35 7.75
N VAL A 267 4.99 -21.46 9.05
CA VAL A 267 5.51 -22.58 9.88
C VAL A 267 4.72 -23.86 9.61
N GLY A 268 3.54 -23.74 8.99
CA GLY A 268 2.75 -24.87 8.56
C GLY A 268 2.05 -25.53 9.73
N SER A 269 0.73 -25.66 9.59
CA SER A 269 -0.12 -26.55 10.37
C SER A 269 0.20 -28.02 10.03
N ALA A 270 1.48 -28.41 10.13
CA ALA A 270 1.95 -29.77 9.85
C ALA A 270 1.40 -30.80 10.86
N GLU A 271 0.79 -30.34 11.97
CA GLU A 271 0.13 -31.23 12.95
C GLU A 271 -1.34 -31.54 12.63
N ALA A 272 -1.99 -30.78 11.73
CA ALA A 272 -3.41 -30.98 11.43
C ALA A 272 -3.69 -32.10 10.41
N ALA A 273 -2.67 -32.58 9.69
CA ALA A 273 -2.83 -33.66 8.70
C ALA A 273 -2.54 -35.07 9.25
N ASP A 274 -1.87 -35.20 10.41
CA ASP A 274 -1.47 -36.51 10.98
C ASP A 274 -2.31 -36.93 12.21
N SER A 275 -3.32 -36.15 12.60
CA SER A 275 -4.15 -36.45 13.79
C SER A 275 -5.29 -37.45 13.54
N ALA A 276 -5.24 -38.26 12.48
CA ALA A 276 -6.23 -39.32 12.27
C ALA A 276 -5.85 -40.68 12.90
N GLU A 277 -4.57 -41.08 12.98
CA GLU A 277 -4.23 -42.40 13.52
C GLU A 277 -2.82 -42.47 14.15
N SER A 278 -2.72 -42.31 15.48
CA SER A 278 -2.24 -43.37 16.39
C SER A 278 -1.82 -42.81 17.74
N HIS A 279 -2.37 -43.41 18.79
CA HIS A 279 -1.89 -43.28 20.15
C HIS A 279 -0.54 -43.97 20.30
N GLN A 280 0.55 -43.23 20.48
CA GLN A 280 1.66 -43.75 21.28
C GLN A 280 2.48 -42.65 21.98
N ASN A 281 2.36 -42.66 23.30
CA ASN A 281 3.21 -41.99 24.28
C ASN A 281 4.69 -42.07 23.90
N THR A 282 5.28 -40.96 23.47
CA THR A 282 6.70 -40.70 23.71
C THR A 282 6.88 -39.27 24.16
N ALA A 283 7.56 -39.11 25.29
CA ALA A 283 7.91 -37.84 25.90
C ALA A 283 8.70 -36.97 24.91
N GLN A 284 8.01 -36.03 24.26
CA GLN A 284 8.63 -35.08 23.34
C GLN A 284 9.45 -34.07 24.13
N ARG A 285 10.77 -34.21 23.99
CA ARG A 285 11.76 -33.21 24.37
C ARG A 285 11.43 -31.88 23.69
N PRO A 286 11.39 -30.74 24.39
CA PRO A 286 11.08 -29.44 23.80
C PRO A 286 12.12 -29.11 22.71
N ARG A 287 11.66 -29.04 21.45
CA ARG A 287 12.50 -28.64 20.30
C ARG A 287 12.62 -27.12 20.30
N ILE A 288 13.50 -26.62 21.16
CA ILE A 288 13.82 -25.20 21.45
C ILE A 288 14.15 -24.33 20.20
N GLY A 289 14.28 -24.89 18.99
CA GLY A 289 14.69 -24.15 17.80
C GLY A 289 13.57 -23.54 16.94
N LYS A 290 12.34 -24.06 16.98
CA LYS A 290 11.29 -23.68 16.00
C LYS A 290 10.30 -22.62 16.50
N ASP A 291 10.04 -22.58 17.79
CA ASP A 291 9.01 -21.68 18.37
C ASP A 291 9.57 -20.31 18.80
N VAL A 292 10.90 -20.18 18.91
CA VAL A 292 11.54 -18.96 19.40
C VAL A 292 11.61 -17.88 18.32
N ILE A 293 11.79 -18.27 17.05
CA ILE A 293 11.95 -17.33 15.93
C ILE A 293 10.66 -16.53 15.67
N PRO A 294 9.45 -17.14 15.59
CA PRO A 294 8.21 -16.40 15.37
C PRO A 294 7.86 -15.45 16.52
N ALA A 295 8.15 -15.84 17.76
CA ALA A 295 7.88 -15.02 18.94
C ALA A 295 8.78 -13.77 18.99
N VAL A 296 10.07 -13.91 18.63
CA VAL A 296 11.00 -12.78 18.56
C VAL A 296 10.63 -11.85 17.41
N ALA A 297 10.28 -12.40 16.24
CA ALA A 297 9.88 -11.60 15.08
C ALA A 297 8.59 -10.79 15.33
N SER A 298 7.57 -11.40 15.94
CA SER A 298 6.33 -10.69 16.29
C SER A 298 6.56 -9.60 17.35
N THR A 299 7.44 -9.84 18.31
CA THR A 299 7.80 -8.86 19.34
C THR A 299 8.55 -7.66 18.75
N ILE A 300 9.53 -7.90 17.87
CA ILE A 300 10.28 -6.81 17.20
C ILE A 300 9.37 -5.95 16.35
N ALA A 301 8.45 -6.58 15.62
CA ALA A 301 7.56 -5.85 14.74
C ALA A 301 6.45 -5.12 15.51
N GLY A 302 5.88 -5.72 16.57
CA GLY A 302 5.02 -5.02 17.52
C GLY A 302 5.73 -3.81 18.14
N LEU A 303 7.00 -3.96 18.54
CA LEU A 303 7.82 -2.88 19.07
C LEU A 303 8.05 -1.79 18.02
N THR A 304 8.28 -2.15 16.76
CA THR A 304 8.47 -1.20 15.65
C THR A 304 7.18 -0.40 15.40
N VAL A 305 6.02 -1.07 15.40
CA VAL A 305 4.72 -0.40 15.27
C VAL A 305 4.49 0.56 16.44
N ALA A 306 4.67 0.10 17.69
CA ALA A 306 4.51 0.93 18.88
C ALA A 306 5.48 2.13 18.90
N THR A 307 6.76 1.92 18.60
CA THR A 307 7.77 3.00 18.58
C THR A 307 7.50 4.03 17.49
N THR A 308 6.93 3.64 16.35
CA THR A 308 6.48 4.62 15.34
C THR A 308 5.22 5.38 15.76
N LEU A 309 4.34 4.78 16.59
CA LEU A 309 3.07 5.37 17.02
C LEU A 309 3.20 6.33 18.20
N VAL A 310 4.15 6.07 19.10
CA VAL A 310 4.39 6.90 20.29
C VAL A 310 4.63 8.37 19.93
N PRO A 311 5.50 8.74 18.97
CA PRO A 311 5.70 10.13 18.59
C PRO A 311 4.43 10.79 18.02
N LEU A 312 3.68 10.09 17.17
CA LEU A 312 2.47 10.65 16.56
C LEU A 312 1.38 10.97 17.60
N ARG A 313 1.22 10.09 18.58
CA ARG A 313 0.24 10.27 19.64
C ARG A 313 0.70 11.21 20.74
N ALA A 314 2.00 11.23 21.05
CA ALA A 314 2.59 12.26 21.91
C ALA A 314 2.33 13.66 21.31
N THR A 315 2.47 13.82 19.99
CA THR A 315 2.11 15.06 19.29
C THR A 315 0.61 15.38 19.41
N ARG A 316 -0.28 14.39 19.23
CA ARG A 316 -1.73 14.61 19.43
C ARG A 316 -2.06 15.03 20.87
N LEU A 317 -1.46 14.40 21.87
CA LEU A 317 -1.64 14.77 23.28
C LEU A 317 -1.10 16.18 23.56
N ALA A 318 0.07 16.54 23.01
CA ALA A 318 0.61 17.88 23.15
C ALA A 318 -0.33 18.93 22.54
N ILE A 319 -0.88 18.67 21.34
CA ILE A 319 -1.86 19.56 20.70
C ILE A 319 -3.16 19.64 21.54
N ALA A 320 -3.68 18.52 22.03
CA ALA A 320 -4.87 18.50 22.88
C ALA A 320 -4.67 19.30 24.18
N SER A 321 -3.47 19.19 24.79
CA SER A 321 -3.13 19.94 26.00
C SER A 321 -3.02 21.45 25.76
N LEU A 322 -2.53 21.87 24.59
CA LEU A 322 -2.46 23.27 24.19
C LEU A 322 -3.82 23.86 23.79
N ALA A 323 -4.74 23.00 23.33
CA ALA A 323 -6.07 23.40 22.88
C ALA A 323 -7.10 23.50 24.03
N LYS A 324 -6.70 23.18 25.28
CA LYS A 324 -7.52 23.40 26.47
C LYS A 324 -7.44 24.89 26.78
N PRO A 325 -8.51 25.68 26.53
CA PRO A 325 -8.50 27.09 26.88
C PRO A 325 -8.27 27.18 28.39
N ASP A 326 -7.30 27.97 28.81
CA ASP A 326 -7.14 28.35 30.22
C ASP A 326 -8.48 28.94 30.67
N VAL A 327 -9.26 28.11 31.36
CA VAL A 327 -10.36 28.59 32.18
C VAL A 327 -9.68 29.37 33.29
N LEU A 328 -9.44 30.65 33.02
CA LEU A 328 -8.88 31.59 33.99
C LEU A 328 -9.71 31.43 35.27
N PRO A 329 -9.10 30.98 36.38
CA PRO A 329 -9.80 30.90 37.65
C PRO A 329 -10.32 32.29 37.96
N GLY A 330 -11.62 32.36 38.23
CA GLY A 330 -12.42 33.57 38.20
C GLY A 330 -11.72 34.79 38.75
N SER A 331 -11.82 35.90 38.01
CA SER A 331 -11.85 37.19 38.67
C SER A 331 -13.12 37.19 39.51
N ASP A 332 -12.99 36.77 40.77
CA ASP A 332 -13.93 37.12 41.82
C ASP A 332 -13.99 38.65 41.85
N VAL A 333 -14.97 39.21 41.14
CA VAL A 333 -15.38 40.59 41.30
C VAL A 333 -16.12 40.61 42.63
N PRO A 334 -15.57 41.24 43.69
CA PRO A 334 -16.32 41.40 44.93
C PRO A 334 -17.51 42.32 44.62
N ASP A 335 -18.72 41.81 44.86
CA ASP A 335 -19.97 42.57 44.87
C ASP A 335 -19.88 43.71 45.90
N GLY A 336 -19.35 44.83 45.45
CA GLY A 336 -19.30 46.09 46.17
C GLY A 336 -20.65 46.79 46.09
N ILE A 337 -21.49 46.51 47.09
CA ILE A 337 -22.31 47.48 47.83
C ILE A 337 -22.90 48.62 46.98
N ASN A 338 -24.19 48.52 46.68
CA ASN A 338 -25.02 49.73 46.54
C ASN A 338 -26.35 49.56 47.28
N GLN A 339 -26.26 49.63 48.61
CA GLN A 339 -27.34 50.13 49.45
C GLN A 339 -27.32 51.66 49.35
N SER A 340 -28.39 52.27 48.83
CA SER A 340 -28.82 53.60 49.26
C SER A 340 -30.26 53.87 48.82
N SER A 341 -31.14 53.83 49.83
CA SER A 341 -32.21 54.80 50.11
C SER A 341 -33.36 54.89 49.11
N GLN A 342 -34.55 54.36 49.42
CA GLN A 342 -35.54 54.98 50.31
C GLN A 342 -35.61 56.51 50.17
N SER A 343 -36.65 57.00 49.50
CA SER A 343 -37.40 58.16 49.96
C SER A 343 -38.86 57.97 49.58
N GLU A 344 -39.66 57.66 50.59
CA GLU A 344 -41.11 57.78 50.62
C GLU A 344 -41.55 59.21 50.28
N GLY A 345 -42.77 59.33 49.75
CA GLY A 345 -43.73 60.23 50.40
C GLY A 345 -44.45 61.30 49.57
N VAL A 346 -45.78 61.21 49.66
CA VAL A 346 -46.74 62.33 49.84
C VAL A 346 -47.36 62.97 48.59
N SER A 347 -48.52 62.42 48.22
CA SER A 347 -49.89 63.00 48.32
C SER A 347 -50.15 64.51 48.11
N SER A 348 -51.34 64.78 47.57
CA SER A 348 -52.15 66.03 47.52
C SER A 348 -52.09 66.74 46.16
N SER A 349 -53.17 67.13 45.49
CA SER A 349 -54.62 67.12 45.73
C SER A 349 -55.35 67.20 44.39
#